data_AF-A0A655FY45-F1
#
_entry.id   AF-A0A655FY45-F1
#
_cell.length_a   1.000
_cell.length_b   1.000
_cell.length_c   1.000
_cell.angle_alpha   90.00
_cell.angle_beta   90.00
_cell.angle_gamma   90.00
#
_symmetry.space_group_name_H-M   'P 1'
#
loop_
_entity.id
_entity.type
_entity.pdbx_description
1 polymer ?
#
loop_
_entity_poly.entity_id
_entity_poly.type
_entity_poly.pdbx_seq_one_letter_code
_entity_poly.pdbx_strand_id
1 'polypeptide(L)' 'MALVVTNFAWLYPVLTGLPISQQTWNLEIWLPSWR' A
#
# COMPACT_ATOMS: atom_id res chain seq x y z
N MET A 1 8.87 -10.18 -13.15
CA MET A 1 8.77 -10.56 -11.72
C MET A 1 8.94 -9.38 -10.78
N ALA A 2 9.92 -8.50 -10.99
CA ALA A 2 10.18 -7.34 -10.13
C ALA A 2 8.93 -6.47 -9.88
N LEU A 3 8.14 -6.15 -10.91
CA LEU A 3 6.93 -5.32 -10.77
C LEU A 3 5.91 -5.91 -9.78
N VAL A 4 5.71 -7.24 -9.82
CA VAL A 4 4.78 -7.92 -8.92
C VAL A 4 5.29 -7.85 -7.49
N VAL A 5 6.57 -8.19 -7.28
CA VAL A 5 7.20 -8.17 -5.95
C VAL A 5 7.15 -6.78 -5.34
N THR A 6 7.47 -5.72 -6.11
CA THR A 6 7.42 -4.34 -5.64
C THR A 6 6.01 -3.94 -5.19
N ASN A 7 4.97 -4.36 -5.91
CA ASN A 7 3.58 -4.04 -5.55
C ASN A 7 3.18 -4.66 -4.21
N PHE A 8 3.48 -5.94 -4.01
CA PHE A 8 3.21 -6.62 -2.73
C PHE A 8 4.05 -6.08 -1.58
N ALA A 9 5.32 -5.73 -1.83
CA ALA A 9 6.16 -5.10 -0.82
C ALA A 9 5.59 -3.73 -0.39
N TRP A 10 5.04 -2.96 -1.33
CA TRP A 10 4.40 -1.67 -1.05
C TRP A 10 3.10 -1.81 -0.27
N LEU A 11 2.30 -2.86 -0.52
CA LEU A 11 1.03 -3.12 0.16
C LEU A 11 1.16 -3.96 1.45
N TYR A 12 2.36 -4.41 1.81
CA TYR A 12 2.61 -5.24 2.99
C TYR A 12 1.95 -4.74 4.29
N PRO A 13 2.06 -3.45 4.69
CA PRO A 13 1.48 -3.01 5.95
C PRO A 13 -0.06 -3.07 5.94
N VAL A 14 -0.70 -2.87 4.78
CA VAL A 14 -2.17 -3.04 4.60
C VAL A 14 -2.56 -4.50 4.77
N LEU A 15 -1.83 -5.42 4.13
CA LEU A 15 -2.09 -6.85 4.16
C LEU A 15 -1.90 -7.48 5.54
N THR A 16 -1.03 -6.87 6.37
CA THR A 16 -0.67 -7.37 7.70
C THR A 16 -1.32 -6.59 8.86
N GLY A 17 -2.02 -5.50 8.56
CA GLY A 17 -2.67 -4.67 9.57
C GLY A 17 -1.70 -3.93 10.48
N LEU A 18 -0.49 -3.61 9.98
CA LEU A 18 0.47 -2.82 10.74
C LEU A 18 0.00 -1.37 10.87
N PRO A 19 0.40 -0.64 11.93
CA PRO A 19 0.09 0.79 12.05
C PRO A 19 0.70 1.58 10.88
N ILE A 20 -0.14 2.37 10.20
CA ILE A 20 0.25 3.21 9.05
C ILE A 20 -0.08 4.66 9.38
N SER A 21 0.84 5.57 9.08
CA SER A 21 0.60 7.01 9.24
C SER A 21 -0.38 7.52 8.17
N GLN A 22 -1.15 8.57 8.46
CA GLN A 22 -2.09 9.14 7.49
C GLN A 22 -1.39 9.58 6.18
N GLN A 23 -0.16 10.07 6.29
CA GLN A 23 0.64 10.46 5.12
C GLN A 23 1.00 9.24 4.26
N THR A 24 1.42 8.14 4.89
CA THR A 24 1.74 6.89 4.19
C THR A 24 0.48 6.28 3.56
N TRP A 25 -0.66 6.31 4.23
CA TRP A 25 -1.93 5.82 3.70
C TRP A 25 -2.36 6.57 2.43
N ASN A 26 -2.21 7.91 2.41
CA ASN A 26 -2.47 8.69 1.21
C ASN A 26 -1.54 8.33 0.03
N LEU A 27 -0.33 7.85 0.33
CA LEU A 27 0.60 7.30 -0.67
C LEU A 27 0.27 5.86 -1.06
N GLU A 28 -0.64 5.16 -0.40
CA GLU A 28 -1.08 3.78 -0.73
C GLU A 28 -2.40 3.76 -1.51
N ILE A 29 -3.20 4.84 -1.45
CA ILE A 29 -4.43 5.00 -2.24
C ILE A 29 -4.13 5.53 -3.66
N TRP A 30 -3.75 4.62 -4.56
CA TRP A 30 -3.34 4.97 -5.93
C TRP A 30 -4.52 5.00 -6.88
N LEU A 31 -5.55 4.20 -6.59
CA LEU A 31 -6.76 4.09 -7.38
C LEU A 31 -7.87 4.99 -6.82
N PRO A 32 -8.58 5.77 -7.66
CA PRO A 32 -9.68 6.62 -7.21
C PRO A 32 -10.79 5.88 -6.47
N SER A 33 -10.98 4.59 -6.75
CA SER A 33 -11.98 3.72 -6.11
C SER A 33 -11.59 3.24 -4.70
N TRP A 34 -10.36 3.50 -4.26
CA TRP A 34 -9.87 3.14 -2.93
C TRP A 34 -10.03 4.28 -1.89
N ARG A 35 -10.49 5.45 -2.34
CA ARG A 35 -10.89 6.56 -1.46
C ARG A 35 -12.29 6.30 -0.93
#